data_AF-A0A395M239-F1
#
_entry.id   AF-A0A395M239-F1
#
_cell.length_a   1.000
_cell.length_b   1.000
_cell.length_c   1.000
_cell.angle_alpha   90.00
_cell.angle_beta   90.00
_cell.angle_gamma   90.00
#
_symmetry.space_group_name_H-M   'P 1'
#
loop_
_entity.id
_entity.type
_entity.pdbx_description
1 polymer ?
#
loop_
_entity_poly.entity_id
_entity_poly.type
_entity_poly.pdbx_seq_one_letter_code
_entity_poly.pdbx_strand_id
1 'polypeptide(L)' 'MIKYHEEIKESEAELLAVERRQSRSKLRDRVRLLRLLKSGSLRSLTQASVVIGLRNCSRIKLSD' A
#
# COMPACT_ATOMS: atom_id res chain seq x y z
N MET A 1 -4.74 -14.17 -8.82
CA MET A 1 -4.71 -13.40 -7.55
C MET A 1 -3.33 -12.77 -7.46
N ILE A 2 -3.25 -11.43 -7.44
CA ILE A 2 -1.94 -10.74 -7.43
C ILE A 2 -1.25 -10.96 -6.09
N LYS A 3 0.00 -11.42 -6.12
CA LYS A 3 0.81 -11.65 -4.93
C LYS A 3 1.58 -10.38 -4.57
N TYR A 4 0.89 -9.40 -4.00
CA TYR A 4 1.49 -8.07 -3.70
C TYR A 4 2.77 -8.12 -2.84
N HIS A 5 2.90 -9.11 -1.96
CA HIS A 5 4.11 -9.30 -1.16
C HIS A 5 5.36 -9.64 -1.97
N GLU A 6 5.20 -10.28 -3.15
CA GLU A 6 6.28 -10.59 -4.10
C GLU A 6 6.51 -9.42 -5.07
N GLU A 7 5.44 -8.74 -5.51
CA GLU A 7 5.49 -7.67 -6.51
C GLU A 7 6.03 -6.33 -6.00
N ILE A 8 5.79 -6.00 -4.72
CA ILE A 8 6.29 -4.76 -4.12
C ILE A 8 7.78 -4.94 -3.84
N LYS A 9 8.61 -4.21 -4.59
CA LYS A 9 10.08 -4.32 -4.54
C LYS A 9 10.64 -3.84 -3.22
N GLU A 10 10.07 -2.77 -2.68
CA GLU A 10 10.48 -2.18 -1.41
C GLU A 10 10.18 -3.12 -0.25
N SER A 11 11.10 -3.17 0.70
CA SER A 11 10.92 -3.83 1.98
C SER A 11 9.91 -3.07 2.86
N GLU A 12 9.37 -3.76 3.88
CA GLU A 12 8.49 -3.13 4.86
C GLU A 12 9.17 -1.96 5.60
N ALA A 13 10.48 -2.10 5.89
CA ALA A 13 11.28 -1.09 6.57
C ALA A 13 11.46 0.18 5.72
N GLU A 14 11.72 0.03 4.42
CA GLU A 14 11.82 1.16 3.49
C GLU A 14 10.49 1.90 3.37
N LEU A 15 9.39 1.16 3.22
CA LEU A 15 8.04 1.75 3.15
C LEU A 15 7.69 2.47 4.46
N LEU A 16 8.07 1.93 5.62
CA LEU A 16 7.87 2.59 6.91
C LEU A 16 8.68 3.89 7.03
N ALA A 17 9.92 3.89 6.54
CA ALA A 17 10.76 5.09 6.53
C ALA A 17 10.15 6.19 5.63
N VAL A 18 9.63 5.82 4.46
CA VAL A 18 8.93 6.75 3.56
C VAL A 18 7.61 7.24 4.18
N GLU A 19 6.83 6.36 4.82
CA GLU A 19 5.59 6.72 5.51
C GLU A 19 5.84 7.82 6.55
N ARG A 20 6.88 7.65 7.38
CA ARG A 20 7.23 8.59 8.46
C ARG A 20 7.71 9.95 7.94
N ARG A 21 8.39 9.98 6.80
CA ARG A 21 8.91 11.21 6.19
C ARG A 21 7.84 11.99 5.41
N GLN A 22 6.69 11.37 5.13
CA GLN A 22 5.69 11.96 4.24
C GLN A 22 4.71 12.88 4.97
N SER A 23 4.80 14.18 4.68
CA SER A 23 3.92 15.21 5.23
C SER A 23 2.53 15.20 4.60
N ARG A 24 2.43 14.81 3.31
CA ARG A 24 1.16 14.80 2.56
C ARG A 24 0.33 13.57 2.92
N SER A 25 -0.83 13.80 3.56
CA SER A 25 -1.74 12.73 4.03
C SER A 25 -2.01 11.67 2.97
N LYS A 26 -2.47 12.05 1.77
CA LYS A 26 -2.77 11.12 0.68
C LYS A 26 -1.59 10.25 0.24
N LEU A 27 -0.37 10.79 0.25
CA LEU A 27 0.82 10.02 -0.12
C LEU A 27 1.23 9.09 1.01
N ARG A 28 1.15 9.55 2.27
CA ARG A 28 1.39 8.72 3.45
C ARG A 28 0.44 7.53 3.49
N ASP A 29 -0.83 7.74 3.19
CA ASP A 29 -1.86 6.70 3.13
C ASP A 29 -1.58 5.66 2.03
N ARG A 30 -1.11 6.10 0.85
CA ARG A 30 -0.67 5.19 -0.22
C ARG A 30 0.55 4.36 0.18
N VAL A 31 1.52 4.96 0.86
CA VAL A 31 2.72 4.23 1.31
C VAL A 31 2.35 3.23 2.41
N ARG A 32 1.46 3.61 3.32
CA ARG A 32 0.88 2.70 4.32
C ARG A 32 0.15 1.53 3.66
N LEU A 33 -0.57 1.77 2.56
CA LEU A 33 -1.26 0.72 1.78
C LEU A 33 -0.26 -0.29 1.24
N LEU A 34 0.78 0.19 0.57
CA LEU A 34 1.86 -0.66 0.04
C LEU A 34 2.53 -1.46 1.15
N ARG A 35 2.78 -0.85 2.31
CA ARG A 35 3.37 -1.53 3.47
C ARG A 35 2.51 -2.69 3.98
N LEU A 36 1.20 -2.50 4.10
CA LEU A 36 0.27 -3.54 4.54
C LEU A 36 0.10 -4.67 3.51
N LEU A 37 0.21 -4.36 2.22
CA LEU A 37 0.21 -5.35 1.16
C LEU A 37 1.53 -6.14 1.13
N LYS A 38 2.67 -5.46 1.38
CA LYS A 38 3.99 -6.08 1.45
C LYS A 38 4.12 -7.04 2.62
N SER A 39 3.57 -6.70 3.78
CA SER A 39 3.60 -7.56 4.97
C SER A 39 2.76 -8.84 4.83
N GLY A 40 1.98 -8.97 3.75
CA GLY A 40 1.10 -10.12 3.52
C GLY A 40 -0.10 -10.20 4.47
N SER A 41 -0.25 -9.22 5.38
CA SER A 41 -1.37 -9.15 6.31
C SER A 41 -2.70 -8.93 5.59
N LEU A 42 -2.67 -8.28 4.43
CA LEU A 42 -3.85 -8.03 3.59
C LEU A 42 -3.61 -8.60 2.20
N ARG A 43 -4.55 -9.44 1.75
CA ARG A 43 -4.42 -10.21 0.50
C ARG A 43 -5.04 -9.52 -0.71
N SER A 44 -5.69 -8.38 -0.51
CA SER A 44 -6.30 -7.60 -1.58
C SER A 44 -6.20 -6.10 -1.34
N LEU A 45 -6.12 -5.34 -2.44
CA LEU A 45 -6.20 -3.88 -2.44
C LEU A 45 -7.48 -3.38 -1.75
N THR A 46 -8.60 -4.09 -1.94
CA THR A 46 -9.88 -3.73 -1.33
C THR A 46 -9.81 -3.78 0.20
N GLN A 47 -9.29 -4.87 0.77
CA GLN A 47 -9.12 -4.98 2.22
C GLN A 47 -8.18 -3.90 2.78
N ALA A 48 -7.06 -3.66 2.08
CA ALA A 48 -6.08 -2.66 2.50
C ALA A 48 -6.59 -1.21 2.36
N SER A 49 -7.40 -0.93 1.35
CA SER A 49 -8.02 0.39 1.16
C SER A 49 -9.06 0.74 2.24
N VAL A 50 -9.80 -0.26 2.74
CA VAL A 50 -10.78 -0.09 3.82
C VAL A 50 -10.09 0.30 5.13
N VAL A 51 -8.97 -0.35 5.46
CA VAL A 51 -8.19 -0.08 6.68
C VAL A 51 -7.65 1.35 6.72
N ILE A 52 -7.32 1.92 5.57
CA ILE A 52 -6.69 3.24 5.46
C ILE A 52 -7.75 4.35 5.22
N GLY A 53 -9.02 3.99 5.08
CA GLY A 53 -10.07 4.96 4.75
C GLY A 53 -9.96 5.50 3.32
N LEU A 54 -9.19 4.84 2.45
CA LEU A 54 -9.12 5.10 1.01
C LEU A 54 -10.38 4.52 0.32
N ARG A 55 -11.57 4.93 0.77
CA ARG A 55 -12.82 4.64 0.06
C ARG A 55 -12.72 5.33 -1.31
N ASN A 56 -12.62 4.54 -2.38
CA ASN A 56 -12.68 4.96 -3.80
C ASN A 56 -11.36 5.32 -4.51
N CYS A 57 -10.26 4.61 -4.27
CA CYS A 57 -9.13 4.62 -5.22
C CYS A 57 -9.24 3.46 -6.23
N SER A 58 -10.32 3.40 -7.01
CA SER A 58 -10.53 2.48 -8.14
C SER A 58 -9.64 2.78 -9.36
N ARG A 59 -8.46 3.37 -9.15
CA ARG A 59 -7.56 3.79 -10.24
C ARG A 59 -6.09 3.72 -9.85
N ILE A 60 -5.67 2.61 -9.24
CA ILE A 60 -4.27 2.21 -9.27
C ILE A 60 -4.15 1.27 -10.47
N LYS A 61 -3.80 1.82 -11.65
CA LYS A 61 -3.34 1.00 -12.77
C LYS A 61 -1.97 0.46 -12.38
N LEU A 62 -1.95 -0.76 -11.84
CA LEU A 62 -0.80 -1.63 -11.99
C LEU A 62 -0.89 -2.13 -13.43
N SER A 63 -0.07 -1.57 -14.31
CA SER A 63 0.05 -2.04 -15.70
C SER A 63 0.50 -3.51 -15.68
N ASP A 64 -0.10 -4.31 -16.58
CA ASP A 64 0.29 -5.69 -16.90
C ASP A 64 1.80 -5.87 -17.12
#